data_AF-A0A0A9WWW7-F1
#
_entry.id   AF-A0A0A9WWW7-F1
#
_cell.length_a   1.000
_cell.length_b   1.000
_cell.length_c   1.000
_cell.angle_alpha   90.00
_cell.angle_beta   90.00
_cell.angle_gamma   90.00
#
_symmetry.space_group_name_H-M   'P 1'
#
loop_
_entity.id
_entity.type
_entity.pdbx_description
1 polymer ?
#
loop_
_entity_poly.entity_id
_entity_poly.type
_entity_poly.pdbx_seq_one_letter_code
_entity_poly.pdbx_strand_id
1 'polypeptide(L)'
;MTENMDNCEDTFHYVYSSSLHKHLELKIGSLEGFKPGMIEREKILHDPMLKFSGLYSEGDGKADLMVVSQVWADGRPLCLPVWTSYKSFTNRWNWSEWITLPIMYSDLPQNALLTLTVYDCV
;
A
#
# COMPACT_ATOMS: atom_id res chain seq x y z
N MET A 1 -46.16 -6.93 -19.51
CA MET A 1 -45.90 -6.00 -18.40
C MET A 1 -44.66 -6.54 -17.70
N THR A 2 -43.50 -6.24 -18.28
CA THR A 2 -42.19 -6.73 -17.82
C THR A 2 -41.60 -5.60 -17.00
N GLU A 3 -41.57 -5.78 -15.68
CA GLU A 3 -40.80 -4.93 -14.77
C GLU A 3 -39.33 -5.18 -15.06
N ASN A 4 -38.62 -4.12 -15.45
CA ASN A 4 -37.19 -4.13 -15.67
C ASN A 4 -36.48 -4.27 -14.32
N MET A 5 -35.92 -5.45 -14.06
CA MET A 5 -34.92 -5.71 -13.03
C MET A 5 -33.59 -5.03 -13.42
N ASP A 6 -32.93 -4.49 -12.40
CA ASP A 6 -31.52 -4.04 -12.36
C ASP A 6 -31.11 -2.96 -13.36
N ASN A 7 -31.46 -1.71 -13.04
CA ASN A 7 -30.56 -0.59 -13.30
C ASN A 7 -30.05 -0.10 -11.94
N CYS A 8 -29.04 -0.78 -11.38
CA CYS A 8 -28.23 -0.20 -10.31
C CYS A 8 -27.43 0.94 -10.96
N GLU A 9 -28.08 2.08 -11.16
CA GLU A 9 -27.44 3.27 -11.70
C GLU A 9 -26.32 3.66 -10.75
N ASP A 10 -25.08 3.58 -11.22
CA ASP A 10 -23.89 4.20 -10.61
C ASP A 10 -24.10 5.71 -10.53
N THR A 11 -24.96 6.13 -9.60
CA THR A 11 -25.29 7.52 -9.37
C THR A 11 -24.24 8.07 -8.43
N PHE A 12 -23.32 8.86 -8.98
CA PHE A 12 -22.32 9.56 -8.19
C PHE A 12 -22.97 10.77 -7.50
N HIS A 13 -22.94 10.76 -6.17
CA HIS A 13 -23.33 11.91 -5.35
C HIS A 13 -22.10 12.73 -4.99
N TYR A 14 -22.24 14.05 -5.03
CA TYR A 14 -21.18 14.99 -4.64
C TYR A 14 -21.51 15.60 -3.29
N VAL A 15 -20.52 15.67 -2.42
CA VAL A 15 -20.61 16.27 -1.08
C VAL A 15 -19.36 17.10 -0.81
N TYR A 16 -19.51 18.18 -0.05
CA TYR A 16 -18.37 18.96 0.41
C TYR A 16 -17.52 18.15 1.39
N SER A 17 -16.21 18.24 1.26
CA SER A 17 -15.26 17.60 2.19
C SER A 17 -15.52 18.04 3.64
N SER A 18 -15.83 19.32 3.86
CA SER A 18 -16.17 19.89 5.17
C SER A 18 -17.39 19.24 5.84
N SER A 19 -18.30 18.66 5.06
CA SER A 19 -19.48 17.95 5.57
C SER A 19 -19.21 16.46 5.85
N LEU A 20 -18.01 15.97 5.55
CA LEU A 20 -17.64 14.55 5.68
C LEU A 20 -16.77 14.32 6.92
N HIS A 21 -17.41 14.10 8.06
CA HIS A 21 -16.76 13.77 9.34
C HIS A 21 -16.42 12.27 9.45
N LYS A 22 -15.66 11.76 8.48
CA LYS A 22 -15.16 10.38 8.45
C LYS A 22 -13.66 10.38 8.34
N HIS A 23 -13.03 9.41 8.98
CA HIS A 23 -11.60 9.16 8.80
C HIS A 23 -11.31 8.70 7.37
N LEU A 24 -10.14 9.09 6.87
CA LEU A 24 -9.64 8.60 5.59
C LEU A 24 -9.26 7.12 5.74
N GLU A 25 -9.94 6.25 5.00
CA GLU A 25 -9.68 4.81 4.96
C GLU A 25 -9.16 4.42 3.57
N LEU A 26 -8.18 3.53 3.54
CA LEU A 26 -7.58 3.06 2.30
C LEU A 26 -7.33 1.57 2.34
N LYS A 27 -7.57 0.91 1.21
CA LYS A 27 -7.30 -0.52 1.04
C LYS A 27 -5.97 -0.72 0.35
N ILE A 28 -4.98 -1.24 1.06
CA ILE A 28 -3.72 -1.69 0.47
C ILE A 28 -3.97 -3.06 -0.18
N GLY A 29 -3.99 -3.08 -1.51
CA GLY A 29 -4.27 -4.27 -2.32
C GLY A 29 -3.04 -5.15 -2.52
N SER A 30 -2.39 -4.99 -3.66
CA SER A 30 -1.20 -5.74 -4.06
C SER A 30 -0.11 -4.84 -4.61
N LEU A 31 1.13 -5.31 -4.53
CA LEU A 31 2.27 -4.71 -5.20
C LEU A 31 2.72 -5.64 -6.33
N GLU A 32 2.83 -5.09 -7.53
CA GLU A 32 3.31 -5.80 -8.72
C GLU A 32 4.66 -5.24 -9.17
N GLY A 33 5.43 -6.07 -9.87
CA GLY A 33 6.75 -5.72 -10.36
C GLY A 33 7.87 -6.58 -9.79
N PHE A 34 9.09 -6.20 -10.19
CA PHE A 34 10.31 -6.94 -9.90
C PHE A 34 11.22 -6.08 -9.01
N LYS A 35 11.72 -6.66 -7.92
CA LYS A 35 12.79 -6.04 -7.13
C LYS A 35 14.11 -6.27 -7.88
N PRO A 36 14.81 -5.22 -8.33
CA PRO A 36 16.16 -5.37 -8.88
C PRO A 36 17.04 -6.08 -7.84
N GLY A 37 17.72 -7.16 -8.24
CA GLY A 37 18.50 -8.02 -7.32
C GLY A 37 17.85 -9.37 -7.00
N MET A 38 16.51 -9.48 -6.99
CA MET A 38 15.84 -10.75 -6.62
C MET A 38 16.06 -11.89 -7.64
N ILE A 39 16.42 -11.54 -8.89
CA ILE A 39 16.68 -12.47 -9.99
C ILE A 39 18.18 -12.81 -10.12
N GLU A 40 19.06 -12.14 -9.38
CA GLU A 40 20.51 -12.25 -9.55
C GLU A 40 21.11 -13.51 -8.89
N ARG A 41 20.46 -14.68 -9.06
CA ARG A 41 21.02 -15.99 -8.68
C ARG A 41 22.41 -16.20 -9.29
N GLU A 42 22.65 -15.65 -10.48
CA GLU A 42 23.98 -15.66 -11.12
C GLU A 42 25.05 -14.96 -10.29
N LYS A 43 24.72 -13.86 -9.60
CA LYS A 43 25.68 -13.19 -8.72
C LYS A 43 25.98 -14.02 -7.47
N ILE A 44 24.98 -14.71 -6.92
CA ILE A 44 25.18 -15.66 -5.81
C ILE A 44 26.04 -16.85 -6.25
N LEU A 45 25.91 -17.31 -7.50
CA LEU A 45 26.76 -18.37 -8.06
C LEU A 45 28.21 -17.90 -8.21
N HIS A 46 28.43 -16.63 -8.55
CA HIS A 46 29.78 -16.05 -8.68
C HIS A 46 30.41 -15.63 -7.35
N ASP A 47 29.61 -15.20 -6.37
CA ASP A 47 30.05 -14.88 -5.01
C ASP A 47 29.12 -15.54 -3.97
N PRO A 48 29.49 -16.74 -3.50
CA PRO A 48 28.71 -17.49 -2.50
C PRO A 48 28.53 -16.74 -1.17
N MET A 49 29.37 -15.74 -0.88
CA MET A 49 29.27 -14.97 0.36
C MET A 49 28.03 -14.08 0.38
N LEU A 50 27.48 -13.72 -0.79
CA LEU A 50 26.26 -12.91 -0.92
C LEU A 50 25.03 -13.57 -0.30
N LYS A 51 25.03 -14.91 -0.12
CA LYS A 51 23.97 -15.65 0.56
C LYS A 51 23.77 -15.22 2.02
N PHE A 52 24.83 -14.75 2.67
CA PHE A 52 24.80 -14.32 4.07
C PHE A 52 24.50 -12.82 4.22
N SER A 53 24.34 -12.08 3.11
CA SER A 53 24.13 -10.63 3.15
C SER A 53 22.71 -10.20 3.55
N GLY A 54 21.76 -11.13 3.64
CA GLY A 54 20.33 -10.82 3.85
C GLY A 54 19.64 -10.18 2.64
N LEU A 55 20.40 -9.68 1.65
CA LEU A 55 19.86 -9.05 0.44
C LEU A 55 19.24 -10.06 -0.53
N TYR A 56 19.57 -11.34 -0.37
CA TYR A 56 19.18 -12.43 -1.25
C TYR A 56 18.57 -13.56 -0.44
N SER A 57 17.27 -13.81 -0.63
CA SER A 57 16.58 -14.97 -0.08
C SER A 57 16.92 -16.21 -0.89
N GLU A 58 17.32 -17.31 -0.24
CA GLU A 58 17.58 -18.61 -0.87
C GLU A 58 16.29 -19.34 -1.28
N GLY A 59 15.40 -18.67 -2.02
CA GLY A 59 14.13 -19.25 -2.45
C GLY A 59 13.43 -18.47 -3.56
N ASP A 60 12.33 -19.03 -4.06
CA ASP A 60 11.39 -18.36 -4.97
C ASP A 60 10.46 -17.37 -4.22
N GLY A 61 10.71 -17.17 -2.92
CA GLY A 61 9.90 -16.36 -2.02
C GLY A 61 10.11 -14.86 -2.25
N LYS A 62 9.01 -14.12 -2.26
CA LYS A 62 8.99 -12.65 -2.23
C LYS A 62 9.49 -12.15 -0.87
N ALA A 63 10.16 -11.00 -0.85
CA ALA A 63 10.59 -10.36 0.40
C ALA A 63 9.38 -9.96 1.27
N ASP A 64 9.55 -9.98 2.59
CA ASP A 64 8.54 -9.52 3.53
C ASP A 64 8.52 -8.00 3.54
N LEU A 65 7.41 -7.41 3.08
CA LEU A 65 7.28 -5.96 2.92
C LEU A 65 6.20 -5.40 3.84
N MET A 66 6.44 -4.18 4.33
CA MET A 66 5.42 -3.39 5.00
C MET A 66 5.24 -2.06 4.27
N VAL A 67 4.00 -1.58 4.23
CA VAL A 67 3.66 -0.29 3.62
C VAL A 67 3.32 0.69 4.73
N VAL A 68 3.92 1.87 4.66
CA VAL A 68 3.58 3.01 5.50
C VAL A 68 2.81 4.01 4.67
N SER A 69 1.69 4.47 5.21
CA SER A 69 0.85 5.48 4.62
C SER A 69 0.83 6.73 5.50
N GLN A 70 0.98 7.90 4.87
CA GLN A 70 0.94 9.18 5.56
C GLN A 70 0.39 10.26 4.62
N VAL A 71 -0.34 11.23 5.18
CA VAL A 71 -0.85 12.38 4.41
C VAL A 71 0.07 13.57 4.62
N TRP A 72 0.39 14.27 3.53
CA TRP A 72 1.23 15.45 3.49
C TRP A 72 0.51 16.62 2.84
N ALA A 73 0.81 17.84 3.26
CA ALA A 73 0.46 19.07 2.55
C ALA A 73 1.55 20.11 2.77
N ASP A 74 1.88 20.88 1.73
CA ASP A 74 2.92 21.93 1.79
C ASP A 74 4.26 21.45 2.38
N GLY A 75 4.64 20.21 2.07
CA GLY A 75 5.88 19.60 2.56
C GLY A 75 5.88 19.22 4.04
N ARG A 76 4.72 19.20 4.70
CA ARG A 76 4.57 18.80 6.11
C ARG A 76 3.60 17.62 6.26
N PRO A 77 3.87 16.67 7.17
CA PRO A 77 2.93 15.61 7.48
C PRO A 77 1.73 16.17 8.24
N LEU A 78 0.52 15.80 7.82
CA LEU A 78 -0.74 16.19 8.48
C LEU A 78 -1.17 15.22 9.57
N CYS A 79 -0.66 13.99 9.55
CA CYS A 79 -1.03 12.94 10.48
C CYS A 79 0.15 12.01 10.79
N LEU A 80 0.00 11.19 11.83
CA LEU A 80 0.95 10.12 12.14
C LEU A 80 0.95 9.06 11.02
N PRO A 81 2.11 8.47 10.70
CA PRO A 81 2.18 7.39 9.72
C PRO A 81 1.47 6.14 10.25
N VAL A 82 0.75 5.44 9.36
CA VAL A 82 0.07 4.18 9.66
C VAL A 82 0.69 3.07 8.84
N TRP A 83 0.98 1.95 9.48
CA TRP A 83 1.61 0.78 8.88
C TRP A 83 0.57 -0.27 8.56
N THR A 84 0.80 -1.02 7.47
CA THR A 84 0.12 -2.31 7.26
C THR A 84 0.57 -3.32 8.31
N SER A 85 -0.26 -4.33 8.56
CA SER A 85 0.13 -5.49 9.35
C SER A 85 1.30 -6.23 8.70
N TYR A 86 2.20 -6.78 9.51
CA TYR A 86 3.25 -7.67 9.02
C TYR A 86 2.63 -8.94 8.43
N LYS A 87 3.12 -9.34 7.25
CA LYS A 87 2.70 -10.55 6.56
C LYS A 87 3.87 -11.13 5.80
N SER A 88 4.10 -12.43 5.96
CA SER A 88 5.08 -13.12 5.14
C SER A 88 4.51 -13.44 3.76
N PHE A 89 5.30 -13.19 2.71
CA PHE A 89 4.88 -13.37 1.32
C PHE A 89 5.58 -14.55 0.66
N THR A 90 4.80 -15.38 -0.03
CA THR A 90 5.34 -16.47 -0.84
C THR A 90 5.49 -16.03 -2.30
N ASN A 91 4.38 -15.99 -3.03
CA ASN A 91 4.41 -15.80 -4.50
C ASN A 91 4.05 -14.38 -4.94
N ARG A 92 3.27 -13.65 -4.13
CA ARG A 92 2.77 -12.31 -4.47
C ARG A 92 2.67 -11.43 -3.24
N TRP A 93 2.95 -10.13 -3.41
CA TRP A 93 2.66 -9.12 -2.40
C TRP A 93 1.18 -8.76 -2.47
N ASN A 94 0.39 -9.32 -1.56
CA ASN A 94 -1.03 -9.04 -1.44
C ASN A 94 -1.39 -8.88 0.05
N TRP A 95 -1.63 -7.66 0.46
CA TRP A 95 -2.11 -7.33 1.81
C TRP A 95 -3.63 -7.54 1.87
N SER A 96 -4.38 -6.92 0.94
CA SER A 96 -5.84 -6.83 0.97
C SER A 96 -6.36 -6.34 2.33
N GLU A 97 -5.68 -5.34 2.87
CA GLU A 97 -5.91 -4.80 4.21
C GLU A 97 -6.48 -3.38 4.11
N TRP A 98 -7.48 -3.08 4.94
CA TRP A 98 -7.94 -1.71 5.15
C TRP A 98 -7.14 -1.09 6.28
N ILE A 99 -6.61 0.10 6.06
CA ILE A 99 -6.01 0.92 7.11
C ILE A 99 -6.75 2.25 7.22
N THR A 100 -6.89 2.73 8.45
CA THR A 100 -7.57 3.99 8.77
C THR A 100 -6.54 5.00 9.22
N LEU A 101 -6.47 6.13 8.53
CA LEU A 101 -5.57 7.23 8.88
C LEU A 101 -6.20 8.12 9.96
N PRO A 102 -5.40 8.65 10.90
CA PRO A 102 -5.91 9.52 11.97
C PRO A 102 -6.13 10.96 11.47
N ILE A 103 -6.86 11.12 10.37
CA ILE A 103 -7.27 12.40 9.78
C ILE A 103 -8.65 12.26 9.14
N MET A 104 -9.50 13.29 9.27
CA MET A 104 -10.83 13.30 8.65
C MET A 104 -10.80 13.95 7.27
N TYR A 105 -11.75 13.58 6.42
CA TYR A 105 -11.94 14.24 5.13
C TYR A 105 -12.19 15.75 5.25
N SER A 106 -12.88 16.18 6.31
CA SER A 106 -13.12 17.60 6.61
C SER A 106 -11.86 18.40 6.88
N ASP A 107 -10.78 17.74 7.28
CA ASP A 107 -9.52 18.38 7.68
C ASP A 107 -8.48 18.36 6.54
N LEU A 108 -8.80 17.72 5.41
CA LEU A 108 -7.90 17.62 4.27
C LEU A 108 -7.92 18.93 3.46
N PRO A 109 -6.77 19.62 3.32
CA PRO A 109 -6.66 20.73 2.39
C PRO A 109 -6.67 20.21 0.94
N GLN A 110 -6.94 21.12 0.00
CA GLN A 110 -7.04 20.78 -1.44
C GLN A 110 -5.74 20.21 -2.03
N ASN A 111 -4.58 20.57 -1.47
CA ASN A 111 -3.25 20.13 -1.88
C ASN A 111 -2.74 18.91 -1.11
N ALA A 112 -3.60 18.22 -0.35
CA ALA A 112 -3.20 17.02 0.39
C ALA A 112 -2.74 15.89 -0.55
N LEU A 113 -1.65 15.25 -0.20
CA LEU A 113 -1.05 14.12 -0.91
C LEU A 113 -0.98 12.90 0.01
N LEU A 114 -1.50 11.77 -0.43
CA LEU A 114 -1.27 10.48 0.21
C LEU A 114 0.06 9.91 -0.27
N THR A 115 0.99 9.72 0.66
CA THR A 115 2.30 9.10 0.38
C THR A 115 2.31 7.66 0.89
N LEU A 116 2.84 6.75 0.08
CA LEU A 116 3.07 5.35 0.42
C LEU A 116 4.57 5.06 0.38
N THR A 117 5.11 4.47 1.44
CA THR A 117 6.52 4.05 1.51
C THR A 117 6.59 2.58 1.81
N VAL A 118 7.32 1.83 0.97
CA VAL A 118 7.48 0.39 1.12
C VAL A 118 8.80 0.12 1.82
N TYR A 119 8.74 -0.57 2.96
CA TYR A 119 9.90 -1.00 3.73
C TYR A 119 10.10 -2.50 3.56
N ASP A 120 11.37 -2.89 3.41
CA ASP A 120 11.80 -4.28 3.53
C ASP A 120 11.93 -4.63 5.02
N CYS A 121 11.36 -5.77 5.45
CA CYS A 121 11.33 -6.19 6.85
C CYS A 121 12.51 -7.11 7.23
N VAL A 122 13.49 -7.23 6.33
CA VAL A 122 14.68 -8.10 6.46
C VAL A 122 15.78 -7.39 7.25
#